data_AF-A0ABD5XTR9-F1
#
_entry.id   AF-A0ABD5XTR9-F1
#
_cell.length_a   1.000
_cell.length_b   1.000
_cell.length_c   1.000
_cell.angle_alpha   90.00
_cell.angle_beta   90.00
_cell.angle_gamma   90.00
#
_symmetry.space_group_name_H-M   'P 1'
#
loop_
_entity.id
_entity.type
_entity.pdbx_description
1 polymer ?
#
loop_
_entity_poly.entity_id
_entity_poly.type
_entity_poly.pdbx_seq_one_letter_code
_entity_poly.pdbx_strand_id
1 'polypeptide(L)'
;MWTALIGALAWVVASALFGWLPLLGTLVTYLAYLGVIKWRYKGGWFTAAGIALTGWLAASLVLELLSVLGVTGFSALGIPGV
;
A
#
# COMPACT_ATOMS: atom_id res chain seq x y z
N MET A 1 -2.16 16.66 -1.53
CA MET A 1 -0.78 16.37 -1.11
C MET A 1 -0.71 15.55 0.18
N TRP A 2 -1.48 15.85 1.23
CA TRP A 2 -1.43 15.09 2.52
C TRP A 2 -1.98 13.65 2.53
N THR A 3 -2.58 13.19 1.43
CA THR A 3 -3.28 11.90 1.37
C THR A 3 -2.34 10.72 1.51
N ALA A 4 -1.14 10.82 0.94
CA ALA A 4 -0.09 9.82 1.08
C ALA A 4 0.41 9.73 2.53
N LEU A 5 0.60 10.88 3.19
CA LEU A 5 1.04 10.93 4.59
C LEU A 5 0.01 10.30 5.53
N ILE A 6 -1.27 10.64 5.38
CA ILE A 6 -2.35 10.10 6.21
C ILE A 6 -2.50 8.59 5.99
N GLY A 7 -2.40 8.13 4.73
CA GLY A 7 -2.41 6.71 4.41
C GLY A 7 -1.23 5.95 5.04
N ALA A 8 -0.03 6.53 4.99
CA ALA A 8 1.16 5.96 5.60
C ALA A 8 1.04 5.88 7.14
N LEU A 9 0.52 6.93 7.78
CA LEU A 9 0.28 6.93 9.23
C LEU A 9 -0.75 5.86 9.63
N ALA A 10 -1.85 5.76 8.89
CA ALA A 10 -2.85 4.73 9.15
C ALA A 10 -2.27 3.31 9.00
N TRP A 11 -1.42 3.11 7.98
CA TRP A 11 -0.72 1.84 7.77
C TRP A 11 0.20 1.51 8.96
N VAL A 12 1.07 2.45 9.35
CA VAL A 12 2.02 2.25 10.45
C VAL A 12 1.29 1.95 11.76
N VAL A 13 0.25 2.71 12.09
CA VAL A 13 -0.54 2.51 13.31
C VAL A 13 -1.25 1.16 13.29
N ALA A 14 -1.92 0.80 12.20
CA ALA A 14 -2.63 -0.47 12.11
C ALA A 14 -1.68 -1.67 12.15
N SER A 15 -0.55 -1.59 11.44
CA SER A 15 0.47 -2.64 11.44
C SER A 15 1.13 -2.78 12.82
N ALA A 16 1.35 -1.69 13.55
CA ALA A 16 1.92 -1.74 14.89
C ALA A 16 0.97 -2.41 15.90
N LEU A 17 -0.35 -2.19 15.75
CA LEU A 17 -1.36 -2.74 16.66
C LEU A 17 -1.74 -4.19 16.32
N PHE A 18 -1.84 -4.53 15.04
CA PHE A 18 -2.41 -5.80 14.59
C PHE A 18 -1.44 -6.70 13.83
N GLY A 19 -0.26 -6.21 13.44
CA GLY A 19 0.69 -6.94 12.58
C GLY A 19 1.28 -8.22 13.21
N TRP A 20 1.09 -8.42 14.52
CA TRP A 20 1.45 -9.67 15.18
C TRP A 20 0.52 -10.84 14.79
N LEU A 21 -0.70 -10.56 14.30
CA LEU A 21 -1.54 -11.60 13.70
C LEU A 21 -1.12 -11.83 12.24
N PRO A 22 -0.78 -13.06 11.82
CA PRO A 22 -0.24 -13.30 10.48
C PRO A 22 -1.16 -12.82 9.35
N LEU A 23 -2.32 -13.46 9.19
CA LEU A 23 -3.27 -13.14 8.12
C LEU A 23 -4.17 -11.98 8.50
N LEU A 24 -4.70 -12.01 9.73
CA LEU A 24 -5.65 -11.01 10.21
C LEU A 24 -4.99 -9.64 10.38
N GLY A 25 -3.73 -9.56 10.81
CA GLY A 25 -3.02 -8.29 10.95
C GLY A 25 -2.84 -7.59 9.61
N THR A 26 -2.43 -8.35 8.60
CA THR A 26 -2.29 -7.85 7.22
C THR A 26 -3.63 -7.39 6.66
N LEU A 27 -4.70 -8.19 6.82
CA LEU A 27 -6.04 -7.83 6.36
C LEU A 27 -6.57 -6.56 7.04
N VAL A 28 -6.46 -6.46 8.36
CA VAL A 28 -6.92 -5.29 9.13
C VAL A 28 -6.14 -4.04 8.74
N THR A 29 -4.83 -4.15 8.55
CA THR A 29 -3.96 -3.05 8.10
C THR A 29 -4.36 -2.57 6.71
N TYR A 30 -4.59 -3.50 5.79
CA TYR A 30 -5.04 -3.16 4.44
C TYR A 30 -6.43 -2.52 4.44
N LEU A 31 -7.37 -3.03 5.24
CA LEU A 31 -8.70 -2.43 5.39
C LEU A 31 -8.65 -1.02 5.99
N ALA A 32 -7.77 -0.76 6.96
CA ALA A 32 -7.55 0.56 7.52
C ALA A 32 -7.07 1.55 6.45
N TYR A 33 -6.11 1.13 5.62
CA TYR A 33 -5.62 1.90 4.49
C TYR A 33 -6.72 2.19 3.45
N LEU A 34 -7.50 1.18 3.06
CA LEU A 34 -8.66 1.37 2.17
C LEU A 34 -9.71 2.31 2.77
N GLY A 35 -9.91 2.27 4.08
CA GLY A 35 -10.78 3.20 4.81
C GLY A 35 -10.35 4.66 4.62
N VAL A 36 -9.04 4.94 4.70
CA VAL A 36 -8.49 6.29 4.44
C VAL A 36 -8.74 6.72 2.99
N ILE A 37 -8.50 5.83 2.02
CA ILE A 37 -8.76 6.11 0.60
C ILE A 37 -10.24 6.41 0.38
N LYS A 38 -11.12 5.55 0.89
CA LYS A 38 -12.57 5.71 0.81
C LYS A 38 -13.03 7.05 1.38
N TRP A 39 -12.53 7.40 2.56
CA TRP A 39 -12.83 8.68 3.22
C TRP A 39 -12.38 9.87 2.36
N ARG A 40 -11.21 9.76 1.73
CA ARG A 40 -10.62 10.85 0.97
C ARG A 40 -11.21 11.09 -0.41
N TYR A 41 -11.68 10.03 -1.07
CA TYR A 41 -12.25 10.08 -2.42
C TYR A 41 -13.78 9.93 -2.45
N LYS A 42 -14.45 9.91 -1.28
CA LYS A 42 -15.92 9.75 -1.11
C LYS A 42 -16.52 8.63 -2.00
N GLY A 43 -15.79 7.53 -2.15
CA GLY A 43 -16.16 6.41 -3.02
C GLY A 43 -16.74 5.20 -2.28
N GLY A 44 -17.03 4.14 -3.04
CA GLY A 44 -17.33 2.82 -2.49
C GLY A 44 -16.05 2.05 -2.09
N TRP A 45 -16.22 0.95 -1.36
CA TRP A 45 -15.10 0.07 -0.97
C TRP A 45 -14.39 -0.54 -2.19
N PHE A 46 -15.13 -0.96 -3.20
CA PHE A 46 -14.57 -1.45 -4.46
C PHE A 46 -13.77 -0.38 -5.21
N THR A 47 -14.26 0.87 -5.21
CA THR A 47 -13.51 1.99 -5.81
C THR A 47 -12.20 2.24 -5.06
N ALA A 48 -12.22 2.21 -3.73
CA ALA A 48 -11.02 2.38 -2.92
C ALA A 48 -10.00 1.25 -3.18
N ALA A 49 -10.46 0.01 -3.28
CA ALA A 49 -9.62 -1.14 -3.64
C ALA A 49 -9.01 -0.99 -5.04
N GLY A 50 -9.80 -0.53 -6.03
CA GLY A 50 -9.31 -0.26 -7.38
C GLY A 50 -8.24 0.84 -7.41
N ILE A 51 -8.43 1.93 -6.66
CA ILE A 51 -7.44 3.01 -6.52
C ILE A 51 -6.15 2.48 -5.87
N ALA A 52 -6.27 1.74 -4.77
CA ALA A 52 -5.13 1.15 -4.07
C ALA A 52 -4.32 0.21 -4.97
N LEU A 53 -5.02 -0.70 -5.67
CA LEU A 53 -4.40 -1.66 -6.57
C LEU A 53 -3.71 -0.97 -7.75
N THR A 54 -4.37 0.01 -8.37
CA THR A 54 -3.80 0.77 -9.50
C THR A 54 -2.56 1.55 -9.07
N GLY A 55 -2.62 2.21 -7.90
CA GLY A 55 -1.47 2.93 -7.35
C GLY A 55 -0.30 2.03 -7.02
N TRP A 56 -0.57 0.86 -6.43
CA TRP A 56 0.45 -0.15 -6.16
C TRP A 56 1.09 -0.66 -7.45
N LEU A 57 0.29 -1.06 -8.45
CA LEU A 57 0.80 -1.53 -9.75
C LEU A 57 1.65 -0.45 -10.44
N ALA A 58 1.21 0.81 -10.44
CA ALA A 58 1.96 1.90 -11.02
C ALA A 58 3.30 2.12 -10.30
N ALA A 59 3.31 2.10 -8.97
CA ALA A 59 4.53 2.23 -8.18
C ALA A 59 5.49 1.05 -8.45
N SER A 60 4.99 -0.19 -8.42
CA SER A 60 5.76 -1.39 -8.73
C SER A 60 6.36 -1.31 -10.13
N LEU A 61 5.60 -0.90 -11.14
CA LEU A 61 6.09 -0.76 -12.51
C LEU A 61 7.21 0.29 -12.62
N VAL A 62 7.04 1.45 -11.98
CA VAL A 62 8.08 2.50 -11.97
C VAL A 62 9.35 1.99 -11.30
N LEU A 63 9.21 1.31 -10.16
CA LEU A 63 10.33 0.76 -9.42
C LEU A 63 11.06 -0.34 -10.21
N GLU A 64 10.32 -1.21 -10.90
CA GLU A 64 10.89 -2.22 -11.80
C GLU A 64 11.68 -1.58 -12.94
N LEU A 65 11.14 -0.54 -13.58
CA LEU A 65 11.87 0.21 -14.61
C LEU A 65 13.16 0.84 -14.07
N LEU A 66 13.10 1.43 -12.87
CA LEU A 66 14.29 1.98 -12.20
C LEU A 66 15.31 0.88 -11.87
N SER A 67 14.84 -0.31 -11.52
CA SER A 67 15.68 -1.47 -11.25
C SER A 67 16.42 -1.94 -12.51
N VAL A 68 15.73 -2.02 -13.66
CA VAL A 68 16.32 -2.32 -14.97
C VAL A 68 17.40 -1.29 -15.35
N LEU A 69 17.22 -0.03 -14.94
CA LEU A 69 18.18 1.05 -15.16
C LEU A 69 19.33 1.08 -14.13
N GLY A 70 19.36 0.13 -13.19
CA GLY A 70 20.43 -0.01 -12.18
C GLY A 70 20.36 1.03 -11.05
N VAL A 71 19.22 1.70 -10.87
CA VAL A 71 19.06 2.79 -9.89
C VAL A 71 18.76 2.28 -8.47
N THR A 72 18.16 1.09 -8.33
CA THR A 72 17.74 0.54 -7.02
C THR A 72 18.20 -0.90 -6.82
N GLY A 73 18.77 -1.20 -5.65
CA GLY A 73 19.11 -2.57 -5.24
C GLY A 73 17.86 -3.37 -4.87
N PHE A 74 17.71 -4.56 -5.48
CA PHE A 74 16.53 -5.44 -5.55
C PHE A 74 15.87 -5.91 -4.22
N SER A 75 16.32 -5.47 -3.05
CA SER A 75 15.86 -6.04 -1.76
C SER A 75 14.70 -5.30 -1.09
N ALA A 76 14.29 -4.11 -1.56
CA ALA A 76 13.45 -3.21 -0.76
C ALA A 76 11.95 -3.18 -1.11
N LEU A 77 11.50 -3.93 -2.13
CA LEU A 77 10.27 -3.53 -2.84
C LEU A 77 9.06 -4.45 -2.67
N GLY A 78 9.14 -5.50 -1.84
CA GLY A 78 7.98 -6.31 -1.48
C GLY A 78 7.30 -7.01 -2.66
N ILE A 79 8.04 -7.29 -3.73
CA ILE A 79 7.57 -8.00 -4.92
C ILE A 79 7.71 -9.51 -4.64
N PRO A 80 6.62 -10.28 -4.55
CA PRO A 80 6.72 -11.72 -4.37
C PRO A 80 7.20 -12.36 -5.69
N GLY A 81 8.35 -13.03 -5.69
CA GLY A 81 8.84 -13.76 -6.88
C GLY A 81 10.33 -13.65 -7.21
N VAL A 82 11.14 -13.00 -6.37
CA VAL A 82 12.60 -13.20 -6.32
C VAL A 82 13.02 -13.75 -4.97
#